data_AF-A0A834XT59-F1
#
_entry.id   AF-A0A834XT59-F1
#
_cell.length_a   1.000
_cell.length_b   1.000
_cell.length_c   1.000
_cell.angle_alpha   90.00
_cell.angle_beta   90.00
_cell.angle_gamma   90.00
#
_symmetry.space_group_name_H-M   'P 1'
#
loop_
_entity.id
_entity.type
_entity.pdbx_description
1 polymer ?
#
loop_
_entity_poly.entity_id
_entity_poly.type
_entity_poly.pdbx_seq_one_letter_code
_entity_poly.pdbx_strand_id
1 'polypeptide(L)'
;MGQLLVGVIILGLLNLVSAGPRSTCPGVLSYVKDHAGSFYGLIKIQQSPMFENEIGAMHLQVILANYDKDIKYLGKVDLLMSLGDAYANLIRGKPLIYKLTPPSTNNFDVSSITMNDKPYCQQNTYSDDPISFITLDNSLVPKGDDDDHLTDSYDTDHHPDIQYSHQDNYYEEKYSKLNKVCGKPSRSKYDLLSQNNQVLEAKNWPWLASIFLHKNNHATVHVCAGTLITNRHVLTAGRCIKPEGSILSPDEFIIGLGISDDLDDDSYYEVRGYQIYHKHGLLADETSNLVIFELENNVRKTPSVQPICVWSDSSKEVIGQTGYVVAWSRDEDGTIIPFELRLTKLTVKPNNDCRAYDELFKLPTIFNGLTNTFCAGENLNTGYCTGHIGSALVVYDYKTNAFFLRGVLARVIPKDKKLSCHSPQYAEFIDTSQYIEWIEETTL
;
A
#
# COMPACT_ATOMS: atom_id res chain seq x y z
N MET A 1 -5.51 -43.93 -63.38
CA MET A 1 -5.29 -43.48 -61.98
C MET A 1 -5.10 -41.98 -61.99
N GLY A 2 -5.95 -41.25 -61.25
CA GLY A 2 -5.86 -39.83 -60.82
C GLY A 2 -5.40 -38.79 -61.85
N GLN A 3 -6.30 -38.07 -62.52
CA GLN A 3 -6.93 -36.79 -62.09
C GLN A 3 -5.90 -35.65 -61.91
N LEU A 4 -5.79 -34.75 -62.89
CA LEU A 4 -6.48 -33.44 -62.99
C LEU A 4 -5.78 -32.36 -62.13
N LEU A 5 -5.69 -31.06 -62.45
CA LEU A 5 -5.83 -30.18 -63.61
C LEU A 5 -5.73 -28.75 -62.98
N VAL A 6 -5.52 -27.71 -63.79
CA VAL A 6 -5.70 -26.27 -63.45
C VAL A 6 -4.61 -25.71 -62.50
N GLY A 7 -3.79 -24.73 -62.85
CA GLY A 7 -4.06 -23.52 -63.63
C GLY A 7 -4.45 -22.37 -62.68
N VAL A 8 -3.92 -21.17 -62.96
CA VAL A 8 -4.51 -19.82 -62.72
C VAL A 8 -3.47 -18.79 -62.25
N ILE A 9 -3.29 -17.81 -63.14
CA ILE A 9 -2.72 -16.47 -62.97
C ILE A 9 -3.67 -15.63 -62.09
N ILE A 10 -3.17 -15.02 -61.01
CA ILE A 10 -3.75 -13.81 -60.36
C ILE A 10 -2.53 -13.06 -59.76
N LEU A 11 -1.92 -12.05 -60.40
CA LEU A 11 -2.38 -10.67 -60.62
C LEU A 11 -2.86 -9.99 -59.32
N GLY A 12 -1.99 -9.17 -58.72
CA GLY A 12 -2.38 -8.02 -57.91
C GLY A 12 -3.19 -8.33 -56.65
N LEU A 13 -2.50 -8.57 -55.54
CA LEU A 13 -2.96 -8.03 -54.27
C LEU A 13 -1.89 -7.04 -53.80
N LEU A 14 -2.10 -5.77 -54.17
CA LEU A 14 -1.91 -4.71 -53.18
C LEU A 14 -2.59 -5.27 -51.93
N ASN A 15 -1.81 -5.68 -50.94
CA ASN A 15 -2.35 -5.87 -49.62
C ASN A 15 -2.95 -4.51 -49.27
N LEU A 16 -4.29 -4.43 -49.38
CA LEU A 16 -5.11 -3.65 -48.49
C LEU A 16 -4.65 -4.09 -47.09
N VAL A 17 -3.59 -3.43 -46.61
CA VAL A 17 -3.32 -3.31 -45.20
C VAL A 17 -4.57 -2.62 -44.70
N SER A 18 -5.57 -3.39 -44.25
CA SER A 18 -6.63 -2.84 -43.44
C SER A 18 -5.88 -2.12 -42.33
N ALA A 19 -5.91 -0.79 -42.33
CA ALA A 19 -5.19 -0.01 -41.35
C ALA A 19 -5.68 -0.51 -39.98
N GLY A 20 -4.84 -1.29 -39.31
CA GLY A 20 -5.15 -1.78 -37.96
C GLY A 20 -5.24 -0.61 -37.00
N PRO A 21 -5.67 -0.85 -35.76
CA PRO A 21 -5.62 0.18 -34.73
C PRO A 21 -4.22 0.80 -34.69
N ARG A 22 -4.13 2.13 -34.78
CA ARG A 22 -2.84 2.81 -34.64
C ARG A 22 -2.41 2.64 -33.19
N SER A 23 -1.19 2.15 -32.99
CA SER A 23 -0.63 1.99 -31.65
C SER A 23 -0.41 3.35 -31.00
N THR A 24 -0.97 3.52 -29.82
CA THR A 24 -0.74 4.65 -28.90
C THR A 24 0.68 4.62 -28.29
N CYS A 25 1.36 3.47 -28.38
CA CYS A 25 2.69 3.22 -27.82
C CYS A 25 3.65 2.63 -28.87
N PRO A 26 4.14 3.43 -29.84
CA PRO A 26 5.02 2.94 -30.89
C PRO A 26 6.29 2.29 -30.33
N GLY A 27 6.68 1.13 -30.87
CA GLY A 27 7.88 0.39 -30.45
C GLY A 27 7.68 -0.54 -29.25
N VAL A 28 6.68 -0.27 -28.39
CA VAL A 28 6.33 -1.12 -27.24
C VAL A 28 5.10 -1.97 -27.52
N LEU A 29 4.04 -1.38 -28.10
CA LEU A 29 2.80 -2.06 -28.44
C LEU A 29 2.63 -2.13 -29.96
N SER A 30 2.24 -3.30 -30.45
CA SER A 30 1.87 -3.51 -31.86
C SER A 30 0.60 -4.35 -31.94
N TYR A 31 -0.24 -4.11 -32.94
CA TYR A 31 -1.48 -4.87 -33.12
C TYR A 31 -1.33 -5.91 -34.22
N VAL A 32 -1.82 -7.12 -33.94
CA VAL A 32 -1.81 -8.25 -34.86
C VAL A 32 -3.23 -8.74 -35.05
N LYS A 33 -3.58 -9.08 -36.29
CA LYS A 33 -4.87 -9.65 -36.66
C LYS A 33 -4.78 -11.17 -36.64
N ASP A 34 -5.71 -11.82 -35.94
CA ASP A 34 -5.81 -13.28 -35.94
C ASP A 34 -6.54 -13.81 -37.19
N HIS A 35 -6.60 -15.13 -37.34
CA HIS A 35 -7.27 -15.79 -38.47
C HIS A 35 -8.79 -15.57 -38.51
N ALA A 36 -9.40 -15.24 -37.37
CA ALA A 36 -10.82 -14.88 -37.27
C ALA A 36 -11.08 -13.41 -37.61
N GLY A 37 -10.01 -12.63 -37.84
CA GLY A 37 -10.06 -11.22 -38.19
C GLY A 37 -10.11 -10.27 -37.00
N SER A 38 -9.93 -10.76 -35.77
CA SER A 38 -9.89 -9.94 -34.55
C SER A 38 -8.47 -9.46 -34.25
N PHE A 39 -8.35 -8.24 -33.71
CA PHE A 39 -7.05 -7.68 -33.32
C PHE A 39 -6.70 -7.99 -31.86
N TYR A 40 -5.44 -8.31 -31.60
CA TYR A 40 -4.85 -8.37 -30.27
C TYR A 40 -3.54 -7.58 -30.24
N GLY A 41 -3.15 -7.10 -29.05
CA GLY A 41 -1.90 -6.37 -28.84
C GLY A 41 -0.74 -7.31 -28.51
N LEU A 42 0.44 -7.00 -29.03
CA LEU A 42 1.72 -7.57 -28.62
C LEU A 42 2.53 -6.47 -27.95
N ILE A 43 2.80 -6.65 -26.66
CA ILE A 43 3.60 -5.75 -25.84
C ILE A 43 5.01 -6.34 -25.74
N LYS A 44 6.02 -5.58 -26.14
CA LYS A 44 7.43 -5.94 -26.06
C LYS A 44 8.12 -5.09 -24.99
N ILE A 45 8.60 -5.74 -23.94
CA ILE A 45 9.29 -5.10 -22.83
C ILE A 45 10.77 -5.44 -22.92
N GLN A 46 11.56 -4.44 -23.28
CA GLN A 46 13.01 -4.56 -23.39
C GLN A 46 13.66 -4.22 -22.04
N GLN A 47 14.28 -5.20 -21.39
CA GLN A 47 15.05 -5.01 -20.16
C GLN A 47 16.54 -5.01 -20.46
N SER A 48 17.33 -4.42 -19.55
CA SER A 48 18.78 -4.62 -19.55
C SER A 48 19.08 -6.06 -19.14
N PRO A 49 20.17 -6.68 -19.62
CA PRO A 49 20.62 -7.98 -19.11
C PRO A 49 20.75 -7.94 -17.59
N MET A 50 20.23 -8.95 -16.91
CA MET A 50 20.24 -9.06 -15.44
C MET A 50 21.08 -10.27 -15.01
N PHE A 51 21.78 -10.18 -13.89
CA PHE A 51 22.38 -11.37 -13.28
C PHE A 51 21.29 -12.26 -12.65
N GLU A 52 21.55 -13.55 -12.56
CA GLU A 52 20.56 -14.55 -12.13
C GLU A 52 19.97 -14.24 -10.73
N ASN A 53 20.82 -13.80 -9.81
CA ASN A 53 20.48 -13.36 -8.45
C ASN A 53 19.82 -11.98 -8.37
N GLU A 54 19.78 -11.22 -9.47
CA GLU A 54 19.14 -9.89 -9.55
C GLU A 54 17.75 -9.96 -10.18
N ILE A 55 17.38 -11.11 -10.75
CA ILE A 55 16.07 -11.29 -11.37
C ILE A 55 15.03 -11.36 -10.24
N GLY A 56 14.40 -10.21 -9.98
CA GLY A 56 13.25 -10.10 -9.10
C GLY A 56 11.93 -10.42 -9.80
N ALA A 57 10.83 -10.26 -9.07
CA ALA A 57 9.50 -10.33 -9.68
C ALA A 57 9.33 -9.23 -10.74
N MET A 58 8.72 -9.59 -11.87
CA MET A 58 8.42 -8.68 -12.98
C MET A 58 6.91 -8.47 -13.04
N HIS A 59 6.45 -7.26 -12.80
CA HIS A 59 5.04 -6.88 -12.80
C HIS A 59 4.74 -5.95 -13.97
N LEU A 60 4.07 -6.49 -14.98
CA LEU A 60 3.55 -5.72 -16.10
C LEU A 60 2.16 -5.20 -15.73
N GLN A 61 1.95 -3.89 -15.86
CA GLN A 61 0.65 -3.26 -15.77
C GLN A 61 0.33 -2.53 -17.07
N VAL A 62 -0.90 -2.70 -17.54
CA VAL A 62 -1.45 -2.06 -18.74
C VAL A 62 -2.75 -1.37 -18.36
N ILE A 63 -2.81 -0.05 -18.55
CA ILE A 63 -4.02 0.72 -18.29
C ILE A 63 -4.70 1.03 -19.62
N LEU A 64 -5.98 0.69 -19.71
CA LEU A 64 -6.85 1.00 -20.83
C LEU A 64 -7.80 2.15 -20.43
N ALA A 65 -8.03 3.08 -21.33
CA ALA A 65 -8.94 4.21 -21.15
C ALA A 65 -10.08 4.20 -22.19
N ASN A 66 -11.09 5.04 -21.96
CA ASN A 66 -12.21 5.33 -22.88
C ASN A 66 -13.09 4.11 -23.19
N TYR A 67 -13.71 3.51 -22.17
CA TYR A 67 -14.57 2.34 -22.36
C TYR A 67 -16.01 2.53 -21.83
N ASP A 68 -16.97 1.82 -22.44
CA ASP A 68 -18.41 1.91 -22.14
C ASP A 68 -18.84 1.03 -20.94
N LYS A 69 -19.91 1.41 -20.24
CA LYS A 69 -20.39 0.76 -19.01
C LYS A 69 -20.93 -0.67 -19.21
N ASP A 70 -21.20 -1.09 -20.44
CA ASP A 70 -21.84 -2.39 -20.76
C ASP A 70 -20.86 -3.53 -21.11
N ILE A 71 -19.58 -3.42 -20.73
CA ILE A 71 -18.56 -4.42 -21.04
C ILE A 71 -18.66 -5.67 -20.16
N LYS A 72 -18.84 -6.83 -20.79
CA LYS A 72 -18.89 -8.15 -20.11
C LYS A 72 -17.51 -8.77 -19.85
N TYR A 73 -16.48 -8.34 -20.57
CA TYR A 73 -15.13 -8.88 -20.51
C TYR A 73 -14.13 -7.73 -20.46
N LEU A 74 -13.35 -7.64 -19.37
CA LEU A 74 -12.45 -6.51 -19.11
C LEU A 74 -11.10 -6.60 -19.83
N GLY A 75 -10.84 -7.67 -20.60
CA GLY A 75 -9.55 -7.91 -21.20
C GLY A 75 -8.61 -8.75 -20.33
N LYS A 76 -7.43 -9.06 -20.86
CA LYS A 76 -6.38 -9.85 -20.20
C LYS A 76 -5.02 -9.53 -20.80
N VAL A 77 -3.97 -9.58 -19.99
CA VAL A 77 -2.58 -9.55 -20.47
C VAL A 77 -1.83 -10.79 -20.01
N ASP A 78 -1.26 -11.53 -20.97
CA ASP A 78 -0.61 -12.82 -20.76
C ASP A 78 0.83 -12.82 -21.27
N LEU A 79 1.74 -13.44 -20.53
CA LEU A 79 3.08 -13.72 -21.04
C LEU A 79 3.01 -14.70 -22.23
N LEU A 80 3.61 -14.33 -23.35
CA LEU A 80 3.61 -15.10 -24.60
C LEU A 80 4.90 -15.90 -24.78
N MET A 81 5.36 -16.52 -23.70
CA MET A 81 6.52 -17.43 -23.65
C MET A 81 6.43 -18.29 -22.38
N SER A 82 7.23 -19.36 -22.31
CA SER A 82 7.33 -20.14 -21.07
C SER A 82 8.06 -19.34 -19.98
N LEU A 83 7.88 -19.71 -18.71
CA LEU A 83 8.61 -19.09 -17.60
C LEU A 83 10.13 -19.27 -17.76
N GLY A 84 10.59 -20.43 -18.26
CA GLY A 84 12.01 -20.68 -18.52
C GLY A 84 12.58 -19.80 -19.64
N ASP A 85 11.82 -19.58 -20.71
CA ASP A 85 12.22 -18.68 -21.79
C ASP A 85 12.22 -17.21 -21.36
N ALA A 86 11.25 -16.82 -20.52
CA ALA A 86 11.20 -15.47 -19.93
C ALA A 86 12.44 -15.23 -19.08
N TYR A 87 12.80 -16.18 -18.22
CA TYR A 87 14.00 -16.11 -17.39
C TYR A 87 15.28 -16.02 -18.23
N ALA A 88 15.42 -16.90 -19.23
CA ALA A 88 16.57 -16.87 -20.14
C ALA A 88 16.64 -15.56 -20.93
N ASN A 89 15.50 -14.95 -21.26
CA ASN A 89 15.46 -13.65 -21.93
C ASN A 89 15.91 -12.51 -21.00
N LEU A 90 15.54 -12.53 -19.72
CA LEU A 90 16.00 -11.53 -18.75
C LEU A 90 17.53 -11.57 -18.59
N ILE A 91 18.11 -12.77 -18.45
CA ILE A 91 19.57 -12.93 -18.36
C ILE A 91 20.27 -12.39 -19.62
N ARG A 92 19.69 -12.65 -20.79
CA ARG A 92 20.28 -12.29 -22.09
C ARG A 92 19.95 -10.87 -22.55
N GLY A 93 19.18 -10.10 -21.78
CA GLY A 93 18.65 -8.80 -22.20
C GLY A 93 17.81 -8.90 -23.48
N LYS A 94 17.07 -9.99 -23.67
CA LYS A 94 16.08 -10.14 -24.74
C LYS A 94 14.69 -9.68 -24.24
N PRO A 95 13.81 -9.22 -25.14
CA PRO A 95 12.52 -8.68 -24.73
C PRO A 95 11.59 -9.76 -24.20
N LEU A 96 10.85 -9.42 -23.14
CA LEU A 96 9.64 -10.15 -22.76
C LEU A 96 8.50 -9.76 -23.70
N ILE A 97 7.67 -10.73 -24.07
CA ILE A 97 6.58 -10.54 -25.03
C ILE A 97 5.28 -10.93 -24.32
N TYR A 98 4.33 -10.01 -24.28
CA TYR A 98 3.01 -10.23 -23.70
C TYR A 98 1.92 -10.04 -24.76
N LYS A 99 0.86 -10.82 -24.65
CA LYS A 99 -0.36 -10.72 -25.44
C LYS A 99 -1.40 -9.93 -24.65
N LEU A 100 -1.77 -8.77 -25.15
CA LEU A 100 -2.92 -7.99 -24.70
C LEU A 100 -4.16 -8.43 -25.47
N THR A 101 -5.11 -9.04 -24.78
CA THR A 101 -6.44 -9.37 -25.29
C THR A 101 -7.41 -8.33 -24.78
N PRO A 102 -7.93 -7.44 -25.63
CA PRO A 102 -8.72 -6.31 -25.17
C PRO A 102 -10.19 -6.66 -24.84
N PRO A 103 -10.89 -5.76 -24.13
CA PRO A 103 -12.33 -5.89 -23.83
C PRO A 103 -13.23 -6.02 -25.07
N SER A 104 -12.89 -5.31 -26.16
CA SER A 104 -13.65 -5.27 -27.41
C SER A 104 -12.72 -5.15 -28.61
N THR A 105 -13.23 -5.43 -29.82
CA THR A 105 -12.43 -5.48 -31.05
C THR A 105 -12.09 -4.11 -31.64
N ASN A 106 -12.78 -3.02 -31.27
CA ASN A 106 -12.84 -1.83 -32.13
C ASN A 106 -12.57 -0.45 -31.49
N ASN A 107 -12.35 -0.29 -30.19
CA ASN A 107 -11.81 0.97 -29.64
C ASN A 107 -11.44 0.82 -28.16
N PHE A 108 -10.15 0.90 -27.87
CA PHE A 108 -9.62 1.10 -26.51
C PHE A 108 -8.27 1.79 -26.67
N ASP A 109 -8.02 2.78 -25.82
CA ASP A 109 -6.76 3.49 -25.80
C ASP A 109 -5.89 2.88 -24.71
N VAL A 110 -4.69 2.42 -25.07
CA VAL A 110 -3.69 2.07 -24.05
C VAL A 110 -3.10 3.38 -23.52
N SER A 111 -3.50 3.76 -22.31
CA SER A 111 -3.06 5.00 -21.66
C SER A 111 -1.70 4.83 -21.00
N SER A 112 -1.38 3.65 -20.45
CA SER A 112 -0.04 3.36 -19.95
C SER A 112 0.35 1.89 -20.02
N ILE A 113 1.65 1.66 -20.15
CA ILE A 113 2.30 0.35 -20.02
C ILE A 113 3.50 0.55 -19.09
N THR A 114 3.49 -0.13 -17.95
CA THR A 114 4.58 -0.07 -16.97
C THR A 114 5.09 -1.48 -16.67
N MET A 115 6.40 -1.60 -16.40
CA MET A 115 6.98 -2.83 -15.86
C MET A 115 7.75 -2.47 -14.60
N ASN A 116 7.35 -3.05 -13.45
CA ASN A 116 7.86 -2.65 -12.13
C ASN A 116 7.82 -1.12 -11.95
N ASP A 117 6.67 -0.52 -12.28
CA ASP A 117 6.40 0.92 -12.25
C ASP A 117 7.27 1.79 -13.17
N LYS A 118 8.20 1.20 -13.93
CA LYS A 118 8.94 1.91 -14.97
C LYS A 118 8.04 2.09 -16.19
N PRO A 119 7.77 3.33 -16.65
CA PRO A 119 6.94 3.55 -17.82
C PRO A 119 7.69 3.13 -19.09
N TYR A 120 7.04 2.25 -19.85
CA TYR A 120 7.41 1.94 -21.23
C TYR A 120 6.53 2.73 -22.21
N CYS A 121 5.32 3.09 -21.77
CA CYS A 121 4.45 3.99 -22.48
C CYS A 121 3.57 4.73 -21.48
N GLN A 122 3.37 6.03 -21.69
CA GLN A 122 2.42 6.84 -20.93
C GLN A 122 1.85 7.91 -21.84
N GLN A 123 0.52 7.97 -21.93
CA GLN A 123 -0.21 8.98 -22.65
C GLN A 123 -0.89 9.93 -21.66
N ASN A 124 -0.83 11.22 -21.95
CA ASN A 124 -1.62 12.21 -21.25
C ASN A 124 -3.05 12.18 -21.80
N THR A 125 -3.94 11.42 -21.16
CA THR A 125 -5.37 11.45 -21.46
C THR A 125 -6.00 12.64 -20.75
N TYR A 126 -5.94 13.81 -21.38
CA TYR A 126 -6.79 14.96 -21.03
C TYR A 126 -8.11 14.82 -21.78
N SER A 127 -9.22 14.79 -21.03
CA SER A 127 -10.58 14.81 -21.57
C SER A 127 -11.42 15.74 -20.71
N ASP A 128 -12.24 16.56 -21.35
CA ASP A 128 -13.25 17.38 -20.67
C ASP A 128 -14.43 16.51 -20.16
N ASP A 129 -14.56 15.28 -20.67
CA ASP A 129 -15.55 14.29 -20.26
C ASP A 129 -14.99 13.25 -19.28
N PRO A 130 -15.81 12.70 -18.35
CA PRO A 130 -15.39 11.64 -17.43
C PRO A 130 -14.86 10.39 -18.16
N ILE A 131 -13.61 10.02 -17.86
CA ILE A 131 -12.95 8.83 -18.43
C ILE A 131 -13.03 7.66 -17.44
N SER A 132 -13.28 6.47 -17.95
CA SER A 132 -13.20 5.19 -17.23
C SER A 132 -11.86 4.48 -17.53
N PHE A 133 -11.27 3.83 -16.52
CA PHE A 133 -10.00 3.09 -16.66
C PHE A 133 -10.12 1.61 -16.28
N ILE A 134 -9.47 0.73 -17.07
CA ILE A 134 -9.28 -0.69 -16.74
C ILE A 134 -7.79 -0.93 -16.55
N THR A 135 -7.43 -1.54 -15.42
CA THR A 135 -6.07 -1.98 -15.14
C THR A 135 -5.96 -3.49 -15.38
N LEU A 136 -4.99 -3.89 -16.21
CA LEU A 136 -4.67 -5.28 -16.50
C LEU A 136 -3.24 -5.58 -16.03
N ASP A 137 -3.10 -6.60 -15.20
CA ASP A 137 -1.83 -6.94 -14.56
C ASP A 137 -1.35 -8.35 -14.95
N ASN A 138 -0.03 -8.52 -15.10
CA ASN A 138 0.63 -9.83 -15.21
C ASN A 138 1.93 -9.84 -14.42
N SER A 139 2.10 -10.82 -13.53
CA SER A 139 3.28 -10.97 -12.69
C SER A 139 4.05 -12.23 -13.04
N LEU A 140 5.35 -12.08 -13.26
CA LEU A 140 6.30 -13.19 -13.32
C LEU A 140 7.07 -13.22 -12.00
N VAL A 141 7.06 -14.36 -11.33
CA VAL A 141 7.78 -14.56 -10.08
C VAL A 141 8.79 -15.69 -10.32
N PRO A 142 10.10 -15.43 -10.18
CA PRO A 142 11.12 -16.47 -10.22
C PRO A 142 10.84 -17.51 -9.13
N LYS A 143 11.14 -18.77 -9.42
CA LYS A 143 11.01 -19.84 -8.43
C LYS A 143 12.13 -19.63 -7.41
N GLY A 144 11.77 -19.38 -6.15
CA GLY A 144 12.76 -19.38 -5.07
C GLY A 144 13.33 -20.78 -4.90
N ASP A 145 14.65 -20.87 -4.73
CA ASP A 145 15.27 -22.11 -4.26
C ASP A 145 14.77 -22.36 -2.82
N ASP A 146 13.90 -23.35 -2.67
CA ASP A 146 13.73 -24.05 -1.41
C ASP A 146 15.01 -24.85 -1.17
N ASP A 147 16.01 -24.26 -0.50
CA ASP A 147 17.09 -25.05 0.09
C ASP A 147 17.40 -24.63 1.52
N ASP A 148 16.91 -25.51 2.39
CA ASP A 148 17.26 -25.80 3.76
C ASP A 148 18.79 -25.88 3.94
N HIS A 149 19.45 -24.85 4.46
CA HIS A 149 20.70 -24.99 5.23
C HIS A 149 21.03 -23.73 6.05
N LEU A 150 20.66 -23.78 7.33
CA LEU A 150 21.33 -23.07 8.41
C LEU A 150 22.82 -23.44 8.43
N THR A 151 23.72 -22.45 8.41
CA THR A 151 24.93 -22.45 9.26
C THR A 151 25.53 -21.05 9.39
N ASP A 152 25.97 -20.75 10.62
CA ASP A 152 26.75 -19.61 11.07
C ASP A 152 28.05 -19.37 10.27
N SER A 153 28.45 -18.11 10.08
CA SER A 153 29.66 -17.54 10.73
C SER A 153 29.91 -16.07 10.35
N TYR A 154 30.49 -15.35 11.31
CA TYR A 154 31.20 -14.06 11.20
C TYR A 154 32.11 -13.94 9.96
N ASP A 155 32.25 -12.74 9.36
CA ASP A 155 33.47 -11.92 9.44
C ASP A 155 33.31 -10.55 8.74
N THR A 156 34.09 -9.59 9.24
CA THR A 156 34.28 -8.17 8.94
C THR A 156 35.11 -7.84 7.70
N ASP A 157 34.89 -6.62 7.18
CA ASP A 157 35.76 -5.71 6.40
C ASP A 157 36.45 -6.14 5.09
N HIS A 158 36.26 -5.34 4.01
CA HIS A 158 37.30 -4.55 3.29
C HIS A 158 36.83 -4.00 1.91
N HIS A 159 36.66 -2.67 1.82
CA HIS A 159 37.01 -1.66 0.75
C HIS A 159 36.78 -1.91 -0.78
N PRO A 160 36.79 -0.89 -1.69
CA PRO A 160 37.14 0.54 -1.55
C PRO A 160 36.19 1.59 -2.18
N ASP A 161 36.55 2.84 -1.96
CA ASP A 161 35.97 4.12 -2.40
C ASP A 161 35.76 4.31 -3.91
N ILE A 162 34.65 4.98 -4.26
CA ILE A 162 34.53 5.76 -5.50
C ILE A 162 34.13 7.19 -5.10
N GLN A 163 35.07 8.13 -5.27
CA GLN A 163 34.79 9.56 -5.16
C GLN A 163 34.03 10.04 -6.41
N TYR A 164 32.85 10.62 -6.20
CA TYR A 164 32.31 11.66 -7.07
C TYR A 164 32.11 12.92 -6.23
N SER A 165 32.85 13.97 -6.57
CA SER A 165 32.53 15.32 -6.12
C SER A 165 31.23 15.75 -6.78
N HIS A 166 30.34 16.40 -6.02
CA HIS A 166 29.76 17.71 -6.34
C HIS A 166 28.68 18.04 -5.29
N GLN A 167 29.05 18.86 -4.31
CA GLN A 167 28.31 20.03 -3.83
C GLN A 167 26.76 19.98 -3.74
N ASP A 168 26.17 18.90 -3.21
CA ASP A 168 24.76 18.86 -2.75
C ASP A 168 24.62 18.49 -1.25
N ASN A 169 25.75 18.41 -0.54
CA ASN A 169 25.88 17.77 0.79
C ASN A 169 25.37 18.55 2.01
N TYR A 170 24.66 19.68 1.87
CA TYR A 170 24.06 20.33 3.06
C TYR A 170 22.63 19.87 3.33
N TYR A 171 21.91 19.40 2.32
CA TYR A 171 20.53 18.91 2.48
C TYR A 171 20.49 17.40 2.75
N GLU A 172 21.31 16.58 2.07
CA GLU A 172 21.35 15.11 2.28
C GLU A 172 21.81 14.68 3.69
N GLU A 173 22.65 15.47 4.36
CA GLU A 173 23.18 15.10 5.68
C GLU A 173 22.12 15.17 6.80
N LYS A 174 21.05 15.97 6.60
CA LYS A 174 19.89 16.02 7.51
C LYS A 174 18.94 14.83 7.30
N TYR A 175 18.78 14.35 6.06
CA TYR A 175 17.98 13.16 5.72
C TYR A 175 18.59 11.84 6.21
N SER A 176 19.88 11.84 6.57
CA SER A 176 20.58 10.66 7.08
C SER A 176 20.33 10.38 8.57
N LYS A 177 19.67 11.28 9.33
CA LYS A 177 19.62 11.18 10.80
C LYS A 177 18.34 10.56 11.38
N LEU A 178 17.27 10.37 10.61
CA LEU A 178 16.12 9.55 11.01
C LEU A 178 16.30 8.11 10.49
N ASN A 179 17.14 7.30 11.15
CA ASN A 179 17.23 5.82 11.01
C ASN A 179 16.96 5.25 9.60
N LYS A 180 18.00 5.15 8.76
CA LYS A 180 17.99 4.75 7.33
C LYS A 180 17.28 3.43 6.92
N VAL A 181 16.60 2.71 7.81
CA VAL A 181 15.83 1.49 7.50
C VAL A 181 14.49 1.49 8.24
N CYS A 182 13.44 1.95 7.57
CA CYS A 182 12.04 1.92 8.00
C CYS A 182 11.18 1.05 7.06
N GLY A 183 9.99 0.64 7.49
CA GLY A 183 8.96 0.03 6.64
C GLY A 183 9.34 -1.32 6.01
N LYS A 184 10.39 -1.99 6.50
CA LYS A 184 10.93 -3.23 5.93
C LYS A 184 10.82 -4.36 6.96
N PRO A 185 9.66 -5.03 7.08
CA PRO A 185 9.49 -6.12 8.02
C PRO A 185 10.37 -7.32 7.62
N SER A 186 10.71 -8.15 8.60
CA SER A 186 11.58 -9.32 8.37
C SER A 186 10.92 -10.40 7.49
N ARG A 187 9.58 -10.47 7.50
CA ARG A 187 8.81 -11.33 6.59
C ARG A 187 8.59 -10.66 5.25
N SER A 188 8.54 -11.49 4.20
CA SER A 188 8.15 -11.07 2.86
C SER A 188 6.77 -10.42 2.87
N LYS A 189 6.61 -9.33 2.10
CA LYS A 189 5.30 -8.70 1.88
C LYS A 189 4.26 -9.66 1.28
N TYR A 190 4.67 -10.67 0.52
CA TYR A 190 3.72 -11.64 -0.07
C TYR A 190 3.10 -12.52 1.03
N ASP A 191 3.89 -12.90 2.02
CA ASP A 191 3.40 -13.62 3.19
C ASP A 191 2.49 -12.72 4.01
N LEU A 192 2.88 -11.47 4.25
CA LEU A 192 2.09 -10.53 5.05
C LEU A 192 0.74 -10.20 4.41
N LEU A 193 0.73 -9.86 3.11
CA LEU A 193 -0.45 -9.34 2.42
C LEU A 193 -1.41 -10.42 1.89
N SER A 194 -1.02 -11.69 1.90
CA SER A 194 -1.89 -12.81 1.53
C SER A 194 -2.86 -13.24 2.63
N GLN A 195 -2.65 -12.78 3.87
CA GLN A 195 -3.38 -13.20 5.08
C GLN A 195 -4.66 -12.39 5.35
N ASN A 196 -5.39 -11.98 4.32
CA ASN A 196 -6.59 -11.12 4.49
C ASN A 196 -7.64 -11.82 5.39
N ASN A 197 -8.10 -11.15 6.44
CA ASN A 197 -9.02 -11.66 7.47
C ASN A 197 -8.55 -12.91 8.23
N GLN A 198 -7.26 -13.25 8.20
CA GLN A 198 -6.69 -14.32 9.04
C GLN A 198 -6.15 -13.76 10.36
N VAL A 199 -6.05 -14.64 11.38
CA VAL A 199 -5.36 -14.33 12.62
C VAL A 199 -3.86 -14.23 12.33
N LEU A 200 -3.24 -13.12 12.71
CA LEU A 200 -1.83 -12.84 12.47
C LEU A 200 -1.06 -12.77 13.79
N GLU A 201 0.25 -12.99 13.69
CA GLU A 201 1.19 -12.72 14.78
C GLU A 201 1.65 -11.26 14.75
N ALA A 202 1.56 -10.54 15.88
CA ALA A 202 1.96 -9.13 15.99
C ALA A 202 3.42 -8.86 15.66
N LYS A 203 4.28 -9.81 15.95
CA LYS A 203 5.71 -9.79 15.62
C LYS A 203 6.00 -9.62 14.12
N ASN A 204 5.03 -9.89 13.24
CA ASN A 204 5.15 -9.73 11.80
C ASN A 204 4.85 -8.30 11.32
N TRP A 205 4.38 -7.43 12.20
CA TRP A 205 4.03 -6.03 11.92
C TRP A 205 4.81 -5.10 12.85
N PRO A 206 6.10 -4.86 12.58
CA PRO A 206 7.05 -4.39 13.59
C PRO A 206 6.82 -2.97 14.10
N TRP A 207 6.00 -2.19 13.41
CA TRP A 207 5.62 -0.83 13.79
C TRP A 207 4.34 -0.77 14.59
N LEU A 208 3.61 -1.88 14.75
CA LEU A 208 2.36 -1.91 15.49
C LEU A 208 2.62 -1.66 16.97
N ALA A 209 2.00 -0.61 17.52
CA ALA A 209 2.09 -0.26 18.92
C ALA A 209 0.73 -0.37 19.59
N SER A 210 0.67 -1.01 20.75
CA SER A 210 -0.53 -1.06 21.58
C SER A 210 -0.42 0.00 22.68
N ILE A 211 -1.48 0.75 22.90
CA ILE A 211 -1.53 1.82 23.89
C ILE A 211 -2.40 1.34 25.05
N PHE A 212 -1.78 1.23 26.22
CA PHE A 212 -2.44 0.79 27.45
C PHE A 212 -2.58 1.95 28.43
N LEU A 213 -3.64 1.90 29.25
CA LEU A 213 -3.77 2.70 30.47
C LEU A 213 -3.47 1.87 31.71
N HIS A 214 -2.80 2.48 32.68
CA HIS A 214 -2.74 1.96 34.04
C HIS A 214 -4.14 2.00 34.70
N LYS A 215 -4.53 0.90 35.35
CA LYS A 215 -5.66 0.89 36.30
C LYS A 215 -5.15 0.88 37.73
N ASN A 216 -6.02 1.33 38.64
CA ASN A 216 -5.79 1.45 40.08
C ASN A 216 -5.35 0.15 40.81
N ASN A 217 -5.24 -0.99 40.12
CA ASN A 217 -4.88 -2.31 40.65
C ASN A 217 -3.68 -2.94 39.93
N HIS A 218 -2.76 -2.16 39.36
CA HIS A 218 -1.61 -2.62 38.55
C HIS A 218 -1.96 -3.38 37.27
N ALA A 219 -3.25 -3.48 36.92
CA ALA A 219 -3.69 -4.01 35.63
C ALA A 219 -3.55 -2.93 34.55
N THR A 220 -3.18 -3.32 33.35
CA THR A 220 -3.17 -2.46 32.16
C THR A 220 -4.37 -2.77 31.28
N VAL A 221 -4.92 -1.76 30.60
CA VAL A 221 -6.02 -1.96 29.65
C VAL A 221 -5.71 -1.30 28.33
N HIS A 222 -5.80 -2.09 27.26
CA HIS A 222 -5.67 -1.60 25.89
C HIS A 222 -6.77 -0.59 25.60
N VAL A 223 -6.40 0.63 25.19
CA VAL A 223 -7.35 1.69 24.84
C VAL A 223 -7.29 2.10 23.37
N CYS A 224 -6.10 2.04 22.75
CA CYS A 224 -5.87 2.47 21.38
C CYS A 224 -4.71 1.74 20.73
N ALA A 225 -4.62 1.89 19.42
CA ALA A 225 -3.47 1.52 18.63
C ALA A 225 -2.54 2.72 18.41
N GLY A 226 -1.32 2.44 18.01
CA GLY A 226 -0.33 3.42 17.60
C GLY A 226 0.65 2.82 16.59
N THR A 227 1.53 3.67 16.08
CA THR A 227 2.50 3.29 15.05
C THR A 227 3.88 3.83 15.38
N LEU A 228 4.87 2.95 15.51
CA LEU A 228 6.26 3.34 15.70
C LEU A 228 6.79 4.00 14.42
N ILE A 229 7.19 5.27 14.51
CA ILE A 229 7.68 6.08 13.37
C ILE A 229 9.17 6.43 13.48
N THR A 230 9.75 6.31 14.67
CA THR A 230 11.21 6.36 14.90
C THR A 230 11.59 5.34 15.98
N ASN A 231 12.82 5.33 16.49
CA ASN A 231 13.19 4.49 17.63
C ASN A 231 12.71 5.07 18.99
N ARG A 232 11.98 6.18 19.02
CA ARG A 232 11.49 6.78 20.27
C ARG A 232 10.08 7.38 20.20
N HIS A 233 9.50 7.40 19.00
CA HIS A 233 8.26 8.12 18.75
C HIS A 233 7.17 7.21 18.19
N VAL A 234 5.98 7.26 18.79
CA VAL A 234 4.79 6.51 18.38
C VAL A 234 3.67 7.48 18.00
N LEU A 235 3.21 7.39 16.75
CA LEU A 235 2.12 8.20 16.22
C LEU A 235 0.76 7.54 16.50
N THR A 236 -0.22 8.34 16.91
CA THR A 236 -1.61 7.90 17.12
C THR A 236 -2.62 9.03 16.86
N ALA A 237 -3.90 8.77 17.08
CA ALA A 237 -4.99 9.75 16.99
C ALA A 237 -5.20 10.48 18.33
N GLY A 238 -5.58 11.76 18.27
CA GLY A 238 -5.82 12.60 19.44
C GLY A 238 -6.93 12.10 20.37
N ARG A 239 -7.86 11.30 19.86
CA ARG A 239 -8.87 10.64 20.71
C ARG A 239 -8.26 9.65 21.71
N CYS A 240 -7.06 9.14 21.46
CA CYS A 240 -6.40 8.15 22.31
C CYS A 240 -5.88 8.71 23.63
N ILE A 241 -5.55 10.01 23.69
CA ILE A 241 -5.11 10.65 24.94
C ILE A 241 -6.26 11.14 25.82
N LYS A 242 -7.51 10.96 25.38
CA LYS A 242 -8.71 11.44 26.07
C LYS A 242 -9.92 10.50 25.89
N PRO A 243 -9.78 9.21 26.23
CA PRO A 243 -10.82 8.22 25.99
C PRO A 243 -12.15 8.54 26.69
N GLU A 244 -12.10 9.21 27.85
CA GLU A 244 -13.26 9.63 28.65
C GLU A 244 -13.55 11.14 28.56
N GLY A 245 -12.95 11.84 27.58
CA GLY A 245 -13.21 13.25 27.30
C GLY A 245 -12.32 14.25 28.04
N SER A 246 -11.49 13.81 29.00
CA SER A 246 -10.42 14.62 29.58
C SER A 246 -9.06 14.11 29.10
N ILE A 247 -8.13 15.03 28.85
CA ILE A 247 -6.75 14.71 28.50
C ILE A 247 -6.07 14.06 29.70
N LEU A 248 -5.48 12.89 29.48
CA LEU A 248 -4.74 12.13 30.49
C LEU A 248 -3.26 12.52 30.50
N SER A 249 -2.63 12.33 31.66
CA SER A 249 -1.21 12.62 31.87
C SER A 249 -0.33 11.55 31.20
N PRO A 250 0.89 11.89 30.74
CA PRO A 250 1.78 10.93 30.08
C PRO A 250 2.04 9.65 30.87
N ASP A 251 2.19 9.74 32.19
CA ASP A 251 2.45 8.63 33.13
C ASP A 251 1.25 7.68 33.32
N GLU A 252 0.09 8.01 32.75
CA GLU A 252 -1.06 7.09 32.72
C GLU A 252 -0.95 6.08 31.57
N PHE A 253 -0.03 6.28 30.62
CA PHE A 253 0.12 5.48 29.41
C PHE A 253 1.34 4.57 29.44
N ILE A 254 1.15 3.34 28.97
CA ILE A 254 2.24 2.42 28.60
C ILE A 254 2.09 2.06 27.13
N ILE A 255 3.20 2.02 26.41
CA ILE A 255 3.26 1.59 25.02
C ILE A 255 3.85 0.19 24.93
N GLY A 256 3.10 -0.74 24.36
CA GLY A 256 3.60 -2.08 24.04
C GLY A 256 4.01 -2.20 22.57
N LEU A 257 5.22 -2.70 22.30
CA LEU A 257 5.78 -2.91 20.97
C LEU A 257 6.29 -4.33 20.83
N GLY A 258 6.07 -4.96 19.67
CA GLY A 258 6.55 -6.33 19.42
C GLY A 258 5.91 -7.40 20.30
N ILE A 259 4.77 -7.08 20.95
CA ILE A 259 4.05 -7.95 21.88
C ILE A 259 3.77 -9.32 21.22
N SER A 260 4.10 -10.41 21.91
CA SER A 260 3.74 -11.78 21.53
C SER A 260 2.98 -12.47 22.66
N ASP A 261 2.48 -13.68 22.40
CA ASP A 261 1.82 -14.54 23.39
C ASP A 261 2.72 -14.82 24.60
N ASP A 262 4.03 -14.83 24.38
CA ASP A 262 5.04 -14.78 25.44
C ASP A 262 5.14 -13.33 25.94
N LEU A 263 4.62 -13.08 27.14
CA LEU A 263 4.62 -11.78 27.83
C LEU A 263 6.05 -11.42 28.25
N ASP A 264 6.87 -10.94 27.31
CA ASP A 264 8.18 -10.38 27.60
C ASP A 264 8.02 -8.96 28.15
N ASP A 265 8.46 -8.74 29.40
CA ASP A 265 8.49 -7.41 30.06
C ASP A 265 9.23 -6.35 29.22
N ASP A 266 10.19 -6.77 28.39
CA ASP A 266 10.97 -5.92 27.48
C ASP A 266 10.15 -5.31 26.32
N SER A 267 8.87 -5.69 26.19
CA SER A 267 7.95 -5.18 25.18
C SER A 267 7.24 -3.90 25.59
N TYR A 268 7.33 -3.47 26.85
CA TYR A 268 6.59 -2.33 27.39
C TYR A 268 7.49 -1.11 27.65
N TYR A 269 7.00 0.06 27.25
CA TYR A 269 7.74 1.31 27.27
C TYR A 269 6.92 2.42 27.95
N GLU A 270 7.54 3.05 28.94
CA GLU A 270 7.00 4.23 29.62
C GLU A 270 6.98 5.45 28.69
N VAL A 271 6.00 6.32 28.90
CA VAL A 271 5.82 7.54 28.11
C VAL A 271 6.40 8.75 28.86
N ARG A 272 7.34 9.44 28.21
CA ARG A 272 7.95 10.68 28.73
C ARG A 272 7.02 11.88 28.58
N GLY A 273 6.30 11.92 27.46
CA GLY A 273 5.45 13.03 27.06
C GLY A 273 4.78 12.75 25.73
N TYR A 274 3.93 13.67 25.29
CA TYR A 274 3.36 13.65 23.96
C TYR A 274 3.16 15.05 23.41
N GLN A 275 3.16 15.16 22.08
CA GLN A 275 2.86 16.38 21.34
C GLN A 275 1.58 16.20 20.55
N ILE A 276 0.69 17.20 20.64
CA ILE A 276 -0.56 17.24 19.89
C ILE A 276 -0.38 18.21 18.74
N TYR A 277 -0.74 17.81 17.53
CA TYR A 277 -0.79 18.76 16.43
C TYR A 277 -1.91 19.78 16.64
N HIS A 278 -1.55 21.07 16.60
CA HIS A 278 -2.48 22.19 16.69
C HIS A 278 -2.36 23.09 15.47
N LYS A 279 -3.38 23.11 14.60
CA LYS A 279 -3.43 24.09 13.51
C LYS A 279 -3.89 25.44 14.07
N HIS A 280 -2.97 26.40 14.17
CA HIS A 280 -3.25 27.81 14.48
C HIS A 280 -3.88 28.08 15.87
N GLY A 281 -3.52 27.30 16.89
CA GLY A 281 -3.97 27.54 18.27
C GLY A 281 -5.47 27.33 18.52
N LEU A 282 -6.21 26.91 17.49
CA LEU A 282 -7.57 26.42 17.63
C LEU A 282 -7.47 24.94 18.02
N LEU A 283 -8.21 24.55 19.05
CA LEU A 283 -8.57 23.15 19.28
C LEU A 283 -9.49 22.75 18.10
N ALA A 284 -8.90 22.55 16.92
CA ALA A 284 -9.56 21.86 15.83
C ALA A 284 -10.06 20.54 16.41
N ASP A 285 -11.30 20.19 16.05
CA ASP A 285 -12.01 19.01 16.56
C ASP A 285 -11.05 17.86 16.88
N GLU A 286 -10.99 17.57 18.17
CA GLU A 286 -9.95 16.79 18.82
C GLU A 286 -9.90 15.31 18.35
N THR A 287 -10.86 14.87 17.52
CA THR A 287 -10.87 13.54 16.89
C THR A 287 -10.00 13.46 15.62
N SER A 288 -9.62 14.59 15.03
CA SER A 288 -8.83 14.68 13.78
C SER A 288 -7.38 15.14 13.96
N ASN A 289 -6.94 15.30 15.21
CA ASN A 289 -5.56 15.69 15.52
C ASN A 289 -4.67 14.44 15.58
N LEU A 290 -3.43 14.55 15.09
CA LEU A 290 -2.39 13.57 15.34
C LEU A 290 -1.71 13.85 16.68
N VAL A 291 -1.28 12.78 17.34
CA VAL A 291 -0.47 12.84 18.56
C VAL A 291 0.78 12.00 18.36
N ILE A 292 1.92 12.53 18.78
CA ILE A 292 3.19 11.80 18.86
C ILE A 292 3.52 11.59 20.33
N PHE A 293 3.54 10.34 20.77
CA PHE A 293 4.13 9.94 22.05
C PHE A 293 5.65 9.88 21.95
N GLU A 294 6.35 10.48 22.90
CA GLU A 294 7.80 10.30 23.13
C GLU A 294 8.00 9.26 24.24
N LEU A 295 8.69 8.18 23.91
CA LEU A 295 9.03 7.12 24.86
C LEU A 295 10.18 7.57 25.76
N GLU A 296 10.17 7.16 27.04
CA GLU A 296 11.22 7.50 28.00
C GLU A 296 12.59 7.03 27.50
N ASN A 297 12.65 5.79 27.02
CA ASN A 297 13.86 5.16 26.50
C ASN A 297 13.76 4.88 25.00
N ASN A 298 14.91 4.87 24.33
CA ASN A 298 14.99 4.42 22.94
C ASN A 298 14.66 2.94 22.84
N VAL A 299 13.81 2.61 21.87
CA VAL A 299 13.42 1.26 21.51
C VAL A 299 14.59 0.57 20.82
N ARG A 300 14.91 -0.64 21.26
CA ARG A 300 15.89 -1.50 20.59
C ARG A 300 15.26 -2.07 19.32
N LYS A 301 15.91 -1.85 18.18
CA LYS A 301 15.45 -2.44 16.91
C LYS A 301 15.59 -3.97 16.96
N THR A 302 14.51 -4.67 16.66
CA THR A 302 14.45 -6.14 16.55
C THR A 302 13.69 -6.55 15.29
N PRO A 303 13.66 -7.83 14.89
CA PRO A 303 12.80 -8.29 13.80
C PRO A 303 11.31 -7.94 13.97
N SER A 304 10.87 -7.75 15.21
CA SER A 304 9.48 -7.53 15.63
C SER A 304 9.20 -6.11 16.11
N VAL A 305 10.24 -5.27 16.17
CA VAL A 305 10.12 -3.86 16.55
C VAL A 305 10.97 -3.00 15.62
N GLN A 306 10.32 -2.35 14.65
CA GLN A 306 10.95 -1.47 13.67
C GLN A 306 10.01 -0.34 13.26
N PRO A 307 10.53 0.88 13.00
CA PRO A 307 9.68 1.98 12.57
C PRO A 307 9.14 1.77 11.15
N ILE A 308 7.94 2.29 10.88
CA ILE A 308 7.42 2.42 9.52
C ILE A 308 7.96 3.69 8.86
N CYS A 309 8.02 3.71 7.52
CA CYS A 309 8.28 4.97 6.82
C CYS A 309 7.05 5.86 6.88
N VAL A 310 7.22 7.17 7.08
CA VAL A 310 6.11 8.13 7.00
C VAL A 310 6.01 8.64 5.56
N TRP A 311 4.79 8.72 5.02
CA TRP A 311 4.56 9.20 3.66
C TRP A 311 4.97 10.67 3.52
N SER A 312 6.03 10.93 2.76
CA SER A 312 6.64 12.26 2.64
C SER A 312 6.08 13.11 1.49
N ASP A 313 5.35 12.51 0.55
CA ASP A 313 4.73 13.25 -0.54
C ASP A 313 3.41 13.88 -0.09
N SER A 314 3.35 15.21 -0.10
CA SER A 314 2.17 16.01 0.23
C SER A 314 0.96 15.80 -0.71
N SER A 315 1.10 15.00 -1.77
CA SER A 315 0.00 14.68 -2.69
C SER A 315 -1.23 14.13 -1.96
N LYS A 316 -2.38 14.68 -2.35
CA LYS A 316 -3.70 14.37 -1.79
C LYS A 316 -4.43 13.28 -2.56
N GLU A 317 -3.95 12.94 -3.75
CA GLU A 317 -4.65 12.01 -4.62
C GLU A 317 -4.33 10.57 -4.23
N VAL A 318 -5.12 10.06 -3.29
CA VAL A 318 -5.08 8.67 -2.84
C VAL A 318 -6.36 7.90 -3.13
N ILE A 319 -7.34 8.53 -3.77
CA ILE A 319 -8.62 7.88 -4.11
C ILE A 319 -8.35 6.67 -5.02
N GLY A 320 -8.94 5.53 -4.69
CA GLY A 320 -8.73 4.27 -5.38
C GLY A 320 -7.46 3.51 -4.96
N GLN A 321 -6.55 4.13 -4.20
CA GLN A 321 -5.39 3.45 -3.66
C GLN A 321 -5.83 2.37 -2.65
N THR A 322 -5.16 1.22 -2.72
CA THR A 322 -5.35 0.14 -1.75
C THR A 322 -4.39 0.33 -0.58
N GLY A 323 -4.93 0.35 0.63
CA GLY A 323 -4.18 0.31 1.88
C GLY A 323 -4.52 -0.94 2.70
N TYR A 324 -3.71 -1.16 3.72
CA TYR A 324 -3.84 -2.28 4.64
C TYR A 324 -3.85 -1.77 6.06
N VAL A 325 -4.74 -2.32 6.89
CA VAL A 325 -4.80 -2.01 8.32
C VAL A 325 -4.67 -3.30 9.10
N VAL A 326 -3.85 -3.25 10.14
CA VAL A 326 -3.65 -4.35 11.08
C VAL A 326 -4.16 -3.91 12.43
N ALA A 327 -5.07 -4.70 12.99
CA ALA A 327 -5.74 -4.36 14.24
C ALA A 327 -6.07 -5.60 15.06
N TRP A 328 -6.19 -5.44 16.38
CA TRP A 328 -6.50 -6.52 17.32
C TRP A 328 -7.95 -6.99 17.23
N SER A 329 -8.17 -8.29 17.31
CA SER A 329 -9.48 -8.94 17.29
C SER A 329 -10.17 -8.78 18.65
N ARG A 330 -11.43 -9.18 18.70
CA ARG A 330 -12.26 -9.16 19.91
C ARG A 330 -12.91 -10.50 20.16
N ASP A 331 -13.17 -10.78 21.42
CA ASP A 331 -14.09 -11.83 21.82
C ASP A 331 -15.56 -11.38 21.65
N GLU A 332 -16.49 -12.29 21.92
CA GLU A 332 -17.94 -12.07 21.76
C GLU A 332 -18.49 -10.94 22.65
N ASP A 333 -17.80 -10.63 23.75
CA ASP A 333 -18.16 -9.56 24.68
C ASP A 333 -17.57 -8.19 24.29
N GLY A 334 -16.78 -8.15 23.20
CA GLY A 334 -16.17 -6.94 22.67
C GLY A 334 -14.87 -6.54 23.38
N THR A 335 -14.32 -7.42 24.22
CA THR A 335 -13.02 -7.25 24.85
C THR A 335 -11.94 -7.49 23.79
N ILE A 336 -10.93 -6.62 23.76
CA ILE A 336 -9.81 -6.76 22.84
C ILE A 336 -9.00 -7.97 23.26
N ILE A 337 -8.78 -8.90 22.32
CA ILE A 337 -7.84 -10.01 22.47
C ILE A 337 -6.48 -9.49 22.00
N PRO A 338 -5.53 -9.18 22.91
CA PRO A 338 -4.27 -8.52 22.54
C PRO A 338 -3.38 -9.35 21.59
N PHE A 339 -3.71 -10.62 21.42
CA PHE A 339 -2.89 -11.62 20.74
C PHE A 339 -3.42 -12.01 19.35
N GLU A 340 -4.67 -11.70 19.04
CA GLU A 340 -5.25 -12.05 17.75
C GLU A 340 -5.30 -10.84 16.82
N LEU A 341 -4.35 -10.67 15.91
CA LEU A 341 -4.44 -9.59 14.92
C LEU A 341 -5.20 -10.00 13.67
N ARG A 342 -5.79 -9.04 12.97
CA ARG A 342 -6.36 -9.24 11.63
C ARG A 342 -5.85 -8.19 10.66
N LEU A 343 -5.56 -8.65 9.44
CA LEU A 343 -5.26 -7.79 8.30
C LEU A 343 -6.55 -7.52 7.55
N THR A 344 -6.83 -6.24 7.33
CA THR A 344 -7.93 -5.82 6.45
C THR A 344 -7.40 -4.98 5.32
N LYS A 345 -7.72 -5.40 4.10
CA LYS A 345 -7.51 -4.61 2.87
C LYS A 345 -8.63 -3.59 2.71
N LEU A 346 -8.26 -2.32 2.53
CA LEU A 346 -9.18 -1.20 2.31
C LEU A 346 -8.84 -0.48 1.01
N THR A 347 -9.85 0.07 0.34
CA THR A 347 -9.66 0.99 -0.78
C THR A 347 -10.09 2.37 -0.34
N VAL A 348 -9.27 3.38 -0.63
CA VAL A 348 -9.59 4.77 -0.35
C VAL A 348 -10.72 5.23 -1.25
N LYS A 349 -11.69 5.91 -0.65
CA LYS A 349 -12.93 6.37 -1.27
C LYS A 349 -13.00 7.90 -1.29
N PRO A 350 -13.81 8.49 -2.18
CA PRO A 350 -14.14 9.91 -2.08
C PRO A 350 -14.71 10.26 -0.69
N ASN A 351 -14.32 11.41 -0.14
CA ASN A 351 -14.78 11.83 1.19
C ASN A 351 -16.31 11.98 1.29
N ASN A 352 -17.00 12.19 0.17
CA ASN A 352 -18.45 12.24 0.12
C ASN A 352 -19.12 10.92 0.53
N ASP A 353 -18.45 9.78 0.36
CA ASP A 353 -19.00 8.47 0.73
C ASP A 353 -19.16 8.35 2.25
N CYS A 354 -18.14 8.79 3.00
CA CYS A 354 -18.21 8.88 4.46
C CYS A 354 -19.23 9.96 4.91
N ARG A 355 -19.23 11.14 4.28
CA ARG A 355 -20.11 12.27 4.65
C ARG A 355 -21.59 11.96 4.48
N ALA A 356 -21.96 11.28 3.40
CA ALA A 356 -23.35 10.87 3.17
C ALA A 356 -23.89 10.02 4.33
N TYR A 357 -23.05 9.18 4.93
CA TYR A 357 -23.42 8.36 6.08
C TYR A 357 -23.48 9.16 7.38
N ASP A 358 -22.55 10.11 7.60
CA ASP A 358 -22.64 11.03 8.73
C ASP A 358 -23.98 11.79 8.75
N GLU A 359 -24.41 12.29 7.59
CA GLU A 359 -25.69 12.98 7.41
C GLU A 359 -26.90 12.05 7.65
N LEU A 360 -26.87 10.84 7.09
CA LEU A 360 -27.93 9.83 7.25
C LEU A 360 -28.14 9.44 8.73
N PHE A 361 -27.05 9.32 9.49
CA PHE A 361 -27.10 8.89 10.89
C PHE A 361 -27.21 10.04 11.89
N LYS A 362 -27.19 11.31 11.43
CA LYS A 362 -27.10 12.49 12.28
C LYS A 362 -26.00 12.33 13.34
N LEU A 363 -24.90 11.69 12.95
CA LEU A 363 -23.72 11.67 13.81
C LEU A 363 -23.37 13.12 14.08
N PRO A 364 -22.96 13.46 15.32
CA PRO A 364 -22.64 14.84 15.65
C PRO A 364 -21.74 15.36 14.54
N THR A 365 -22.20 16.44 13.88
CA THR A 365 -21.58 16.97 12.67
C THR A 365 -20.34 17.73 13.13
N ILE A 366 -19.37 17.02 13.68
CA ILE A 366 -18.13 17.59 14.18
C ILE A 366 -17.24 18.06 13.00
N PHE A 367 -17.65 17.73 11.77
CA PHE A 367 -16.85 17.70 10.56
C PHE A 367 -17.37 18.59 9.42
N ASN A 368 -17.97 19.75 9.73
CA ASN A 368 -18.18 20.79 8.70
C ASN A 368 -16.83 21.40 8.29
N GLY A 369 -16.07 20.72 7.42
CA GLY A 369 -14.94 21.33 6.69
C GLY A 369 -13.53 20.80 6.95
N LEU A 370 -13.36 19.63 7.58
CA LEU A 370 -12.02 19.04 7.73
C LEU A 370 -11.47 18.58 6.37
N THR A 371 -10.29 19.09 6.02
CA THR A 371 -9.58 18.88 4.74
C THR A 371 -8.39 17.92 4.85
N ASN A 372 -8.16 17.37 6.05
CA ASN A 372 -6.98 16.58 6.40
C ASN A 372 -7.33 15.12 6.76
N THR A 373 -8.49 14.63 6.33
CA THR A 373 -8.91 13.24 6.48
C THR A 373 -9.27 12.64 5.14
N PHE A 374 -9.19 11.31 5.04
CA PHE A 374 -9.72 10.57 3.89
C PHE A 374 -10.59 9.39 4.32
N CYS A 375 -11.55 9.06 3.46
CA CYS A 375 -12.46 7.93 3.64
C CYS A 375 -11.84 6.65 3.05
N ALA A 376 -12.05 5.49 3.69
CA ALA A 376 -11.67 4.21 3.11
C ALA A 376 -12.60 3.07 3.53
N GLY A 377 -12.62 2.02 2.70
CA GLY A 377 -13.43 0.83 2.89
C GLY A 377 -14.79 0.88 2.21
N GLU A 378 -15.55 -0.20 2.31
CA GLU A 378 -16.97 -0.30 1.94
C GLU A 378 -17.49 -1.66 2.45
N ASN A 379 -18.58 -1.69 3.22
CA ASN A 379 -19.10 -2.93 3.84
C ASN A 379 -18.01 -3.71 4.59
N LEU A 380 -17.38 -3.06 5.56
CA LEU A 380 -16.31 -3.63 6.36
C LEU A 380 -16.87 -4.72 7.29
N ASN A 381 -16.91 -5.96 6.81
CA ASN A 381 -17.25 -7.14 7.60
C ASN A 381 -16.08 -7.59 8.50
N THR A 382 -15.35 -6.64 9.08
CA THR A 382 -14.04 -6.88 9.71
C THR A 382 -14.00 -6.54 11.19
N GLY A 383 -15.10 -6.04 11.76
CA GLY A 383 -15.21 -5.82 13.21
C GLY A 383 -14.47 -4.58 13.72
N TYR A 384 -14.34 -3.51 12.93
CA TYR A 384 -13.59 -2.31 13.37
C TYR A 384 -14.24 -1.58 14.55
N CYS A 385 -13.42 -1.19 15.53
CA CYS A 385 -13.89 -0.65 16.80
C CYS A 385 -13.05 0.47 17.40
N THR A 386 -13.51 1.01 18.55
CA THR A 386 -12.77 2.00 19.36
C THR A 386 -11.34 1.60 19.68
N GLY A 387 -11.07 0.32 19.94
CA GLY A 387 -9.71 -0.20 20.19
C GLY A 387 -8.78 -0.16 18.98
N HIS A 388 -9.28 0.10 17.78
CA HIS A 388 -8.48 0.25 16.56
C HIS A 388 -8.19 1.70 16.25
N ILE A 389 -8.75 2.65 17.00
CA ILE A 389 -8.44 4.07 16.84
C ILE A 389 -6.93 4.24 17.05
N GLY A 390 -6.29 4.99 16.16
CA GLY A 390 -4.84 5.13 16.10
C GLY A 390 -4.12 4.09 15.22
N SER A 391 -4.81 3.07 14.70
CA SER A 391 -4.20 2.06 13.82
C SER A 391 -3.73 2.68 12.51
N ALA A 392 -2.57 2.23 12.02
CA ALA A 392 -2.05 2.63 10.73
C ALA A 392 -2.85 2.03 9.57
N LEU A 393 -3.20 2.88 8.61
CA LEU A 393 -3.38 2.48 7.23
C LEU A 393 -2.04 2.60 6.51
N VAL A 394 -1.50 1.44 6.16
CA VAL A 394 -0.20 1.31 5.49
C VAL A 394 -0.39 1.04 4.01
N VAL A 395 0.46 1.65 3.20
CA VAL A 395 0.57 1.41 1.76
C VAL A 395 1.95 0.82 1.51
N TYR A 396 2.00 -0.19 0.65
CA TYR A 396 3.28 -0.74 0.22
C TYR A 396 3.78 0.00 -1.03
N ASP A 397 4.95 0.63 -0.93
CA ASP A 397 5.63 1.23 -2.07
C ASP A 397 6.63 0.22 -2.67
N TYR A 398 6.38 -0.16 -3.91
CA TYR A 398 7.18 -1.12 -4.65
C TYR A 398 8.52 -0.53 -5.11
N LYS A 399 8.63 0.80 -5.24
CA LYS A 399 9.87 1.47 -5.67
C LYS A 399 10.95 1.39 -4.59
N THR A 400 10.54 1.63 -3.34
CA THR A 400 11.43 1.59 -2.17
C THR A 400 11.43 0.24 -1.46
N ASN A 401 10.54 -0.68 -1.87
CA ASN A 401 10.32 -1.98 -1.27
C ASN A 401 10.04 -1.85 0.24
N ALA A 402 9.17 -0.91 0.60
CA ALA A 402 8.88 -0.57 1.99
C ALA A 402 7.41 -0.18 2.20
N PHE A 403 6.93 -0.39 3.41
CA PHE A 403 5.63 0.07 3.88
C PHE A 403 5.71 1.51 4.36
N PHE A 404 4.72 2.30 3.95
CA PHE A 404 4.55 3.68 4.33
C PHE A 404 3.24 3.87 5.07
N LEU A 405 3.30 4.65 6.14
CA LEU A 405 2.12 5.14 6.84
C LEU A 405 1.44 6.20 5.99
N ARG A 406 0.21 5.94 5.55
CA ARG A 406 -0.61 6.93 4.82
C ARG A 406 -1.66 7.58 5.71
N GLY A 407 -2.31 6.80 6.57
CA GLY A 407 -3.37 7.32 7.42
C GLY A 407 -3.37 6.73 8.82
N VAL A 408 -3.96 7.44 9.76
CA VAL A 408 -4.18 6.99 11.14
C VAL A 408 -5.68 6.91 11.39
N LEU A 409 -6.19 5.75 11.83
CA LEU A 409 -7.63 5.53 12.02
C LEU A 409 -8.19 6.50 13.08
N ALA A 410 -9.03 7.44 12.66
CA ALA A 410 -9.66 8.42 13.55
C ALA A 410 -10.94 7.87 14.16
N ARG A 411 -11.79 7.30 13.30
CA ARG A 411 -13.09 6.73 13.67
C ARG A 411 -13.60 5.76 12.63
N VAL A 412 -14.60 5.01 13.05
CA VAL A 412 -15.29 4.01 12.25
C VAL A 412 -16.75 4.45 12.09
N ILE A 413 -17.28 4.38 10.88
CA ILE A 413 -18.65 4.81 10.54
C ILE A 413 -19.54 3.55 10.48
N PRO A 414 -20.54 3.43 11.38
CA PRO A 414 -21.39 2.24 11.44
C PRO A 414 -22.35 2.16 10.26
N LYS A 415 -22.78 0.94 9.91
CA LYS A 415 -23.78 0.68 8.87
C LYS A 415 -25.22 0.90 9.35
N ASP A 416 -25.46 0.81 10.65
CA ASP A 416 -26.78 0.96 11.28
C ASP A 416 -26.73 1.94 12.47
N LYS A 417 -27.90 2.47 12.87
CA LYS A 417 -28.03 3.36 14.06
C LYS A 417 -27.61 2.68 15.36
N LYS A 418 -27.65 1.35 15.41
CA LYS A 418 -27.04 0.61 16.52
C LYS A 418 -25.54 0.73 16.33
N LEU A 419 -24.89 1.44 17.25
CA LEU A 419 -23.45 1.68 17.31
C LEU A 419 -22.70 0.35 17.56
N SER A 420 -22.78 -0.55 16.58
CA SER A 420 -22.27 -1.91 16.64
C SER A 420 -21.02 -1.98 15.78
N CYS A 421 -19.94 -2.35 16.44
CA CYS A 421 -18.64 -2.68 15.86
C CYS A 421 -18.66 -3.77 14.79
N HIS A 422 -19.72 -4.57 14.71
CA HIS A 422 -19.70 -5.82 13.97
C HIS A 422 -19.77 -5.65 12.44
N SER A 423 -20.20 -4.49 11.95
CA SER A 423 -20.32 -4.25 10.49
C SER A 423 -20.25 -2.77 10.13
N PRO A 424 -19.10 -2.11 10.27
CA PRO A 424 -18.98 -0.73 9.82
C PRO A 424 -19.07 -0.60 8.30
N GLN A 425 -19.60 0.53 7.84
CA GLN A 425 -19.70 0.80 6.41
C GLN A 425 -18.38 1.36 5.88
N TYR A 426 -17.80 2.33 6.59
CA TYR A 426 -16.59 3.06 6.21
C TYR A 426 -15.71 3.33 7.43
N ALA A 427 -14.46 3.72 7.18
CA ALA A 427 -13.55 4.22 8.18
C ALA A 427 -12.94 5.55 7.72
N GLU A 428 -12.74 6.48 8.65
CA GLU A 428 -12.11 7.77 8.39
C GLU A 428 -10.71 7.79 9.01
N PHE A 429 -9.74 8.18 8.19
CA PHE A 429 -8.33 8.23 8.56
C PHE A 429 -7.83 9.67 8.52
N ILE A 430 -7.01 10.04 9.51
CA ILE A 430 -6.23 11.28 9.49
C ILE A 430 -5.14 11.13 8.43
N ASP A 431 -5.10 12.05 7.46
CA ASP A 431 -4.17 12.00 6.33
C ASP A 431 -2.78 12.48 6.75
N THR A 432 -1.87 11.54 7.02
CA THR A 432 -0.54 11.85 7.56
C THR A 432 0.32 12.73 6.63
N SER A 433 0.06 12.72 5.31
CA SER A 433 0.80 13.58 4.38
C SER A 433 0.56 15.07 4.61
N GLN A 434 -0.58 15.43 5.23
CA GLN A 434 -0.90 16.81 5.59
C GLN A 434 -0.16 17.30 6.84
N TYR A 435 0.61 16.43 7.50
CA TYR A 435 1.28 16.72 8.77
C TYR A 435 2.80 16.42 8.72
N ILE A 436 3.35 16.13 7.53
CA ILE A 436 4.74 15.66 7.41
C ILE A 436 5.75 16.64 8.03
N GLU A 437 5.60 17.94 7.80
CA GLU A 437 6.47 18.97 8.35
C GLU A 437 6.47 18.95 9.89
N TRP A 438 5.29 18.88 10.50
CA TRP A 438 5.17 18.78 11.96
C TRP A 438 5.71 17.46 12.52
N ILE A 439 5.47 16.34 11.82
CA ILE A 439 6.01 15.03 12.22
C ILE A 439 7.53 15.09 12.22
N GLU A 440 8.15 15.64 11.17
CA GLU A 440 9.59 15.79 11.08
C GLU A 440 10.12 16.71 12.19
N GLU A 441 9.56 17.92 12.36
CA GLU A 441 9.98 18.85 13.41
C GLU A 441 9.90 18.26 14.82
N THR A 442 8.89 17.43 15.07
CA THR A 442 8.67 16.81 16.39
C THR A 442 9.59 15.61 16.65
N THR A 443 10.11 14.98 15.60
CA THR A 443 10.84 13.70 15.71
C THR A 443 12.34 13.78 15.40
N LEU A 444 12.83 14.97 15.06
CA LEU A 444 14.23 15.28 14.74
C LEU A 444 15.17 15.37 15.94
#